data_AF-A0A933DYP8-F1
#
_entry.id   AF-A0A933DYP8-F1
#
_cell.length_a   1.000
_cell.length_b   1.000
_cell.length_c   1.000
_cell.angle_alpha   90.00
_cell.angle_beta   90.00
_cell.angle_gamma   90.00
#
_symmetry.space_group_name_H-M   'P 1'
#
loop_
_entity.id
_entity.type
_entity.pdbx_description
1 polymer ?
#
loop_
_entity_poly.entity_id
_entity_poly.type
_entity_poly.pdbx_seq_one_letter_code
_entity_poly.pdbx_strand_id
1 'polypeptide(L)'
;AINELPDLAERIQVGLFNLMEERDIQIKGYRIRLPLDVYVVSTANPEDYTNRGRIITPLKDRYGAHIRTHYPRTIEDELSIVEQERSPFGNIESMVTVPQHMKEIIAEITALARKSTDINQRSGVSVRVSIFNTETVMSNAIRRAIAHGEKRSAPRISDLPAILASSIGKLELEAMEEGREPRVIEELTKKAVVNVFGRYFNARDFDSTVQKFEAGTVVETGSEIPSAEYPPKIKEVGGLSNAVTRLKCSGSPEEMASALEFILEGLHLNRRLNRDKVEGRYRYRS
;
A
#
# COMPACT_ATOMS: atom_id res chain seq x y z
N ALA A 1 -28.99 -2.27 -4.39
CA ALA A 1 -27.88 -3.24 -4.35
C ALA A 1 -27.94 -4.00 -3.03
N ILE A 2 -27.54 -5.26 -3.01
CA ILE A 2 -27.51 -6.12 -1.81
C ILE A 2 -26.05 -6.51 -1.56
N ASN A 3 -25.47 -6.10 -0.44
CA ASN A 3 -24.14 -6.55 -0.07
C ASN A 3 -24.22 -7.93 0.59
N GLU A 4 -23.26 -8.80 0.29
CA GLU A 4 -23.09 -10.10 0.95
C GLU A 4 -24.39 -10.91 0.95
N LEU A 5 -24.93 -11.17 -0.24
CA LEU A 5 -26.15 -11.98 -0.41
C LEU A 5 -26.12 -13.32 0.36
N PRO A 6 -24.98 -14.05 0.42
CA PRO A 6 -24.80 -15.21 1.31
C PRO A 6 -25.21 -14.97 2.77
N ASP A 7 -24.97 -13.79 3.34
CA ASP A 7 -25.25 -13.52 4.75
C ASP A 7 -26.75 -13.39 5.06
N LEU A 8 -27.59 -13.24 4.04
CA LEU A 8 -29.04 -13.23 4.22
C LEU A 8 -29.53 -14.61 4.66
N ALA A 9 -30.35 -14.62 5.71
CA ALA A 9 -31.07 -15.81 6.13
C ALA A 9 -31.90 -16.39 4.97
N GLU A 10 -31.95 -17.72 4.86
CA GLU A 10 -32.60 -18.44 3.76
C GLU A 10 -34.04 -17.95 3.48
N ARG A 11 -34.83 -17.68 4.53
CA ARG A 11 -36.19 -17.12 4.41
C ARG A 11 -36.24 -15.78 3.67
N ILE A 12 -35.21 -14.94 3.82
CA ILE A 12 -35.10 -13.64 3.14
C ILE A 12 -34.72 -13.86 1.68
N GLN A 13 -33.83 -14.82 1.40
CA GLN A 13 -33.48 -15.20 0.03
C GLN A 13 -34.69 -15.74 -0.74
N VAL A 14 -35.54 -16.55 -0.12
CA VAL A 14 -36.81 -17.03 -0.71
C VAL A 14 -37.77 -15.86 -0.98
N GLY A 15 -37.89 -14.91 -0.05
CA GLY A 15 -38.68 -13.71 -0.26
C GLY A 15 -38.18 -12.87 -1.44
N LEU A 16 -36.87 -12.74 -1.59
CA LEU A 16 -36.24 -12.05 -2.73
C LEU A 16 -36.51 -12.79 -4.04
N PHE A 17 -36.42 -14.12 -4.04
CA PHE A 17 -36.75 -14.94 -5.21
C PHE A 17 -38.22 -14.72 -5.64
N ASN A 18 -39.17 -14.80 -4.72
CA ASN A 18 -40.59 -14.57 -5.03
C ASN A 18 -40.84 -13.15 -5.56
N LEU A 19 -40.14 -12.16 -5.01
CA LEU A 19 -40.24 -10.79 -5.50
C LEU A 19 -39.72 -10.65 -6.93
N MET A 20 -38.60 -11.30 -7.26
CA MET A 20 -38.01 -11.26 -8.60
C MET A 20 -38.83 -12.05 -9.63
N GLU A 21 -39.46 -13.15 -9.21
CA GLU A 21 -40.20 -14.06 -10.09
C GLU A 21 -41.68 -13.68 -10.22
N GLU A 22 -42.41 -13.70 -9.11
CA GLU A 22 -43.86 -13.57 -9.06
C GLU A 22 -44.32 -12.12 -8.81
N ARG A 23 -43.37 -11.21 -8.53
CA ARG A 23 -43.63 -9.79 -8.21
C ARG A 23 -44.59 -9.64 -7.03
N ASP A 24 -44.44 -10.48 -6.02
CA ASP A 24 -45.21 -10.41 -4.80
C ASP A 24 -44.42 -10.84 -3.56
N ILE A 25 -44.98 -10.52 -2.40
CA ILE A 25 -44.43 -10.86 -1.10
C ILE A 25 -45.56 -11.26 -0.15
N GLN A 26 -45.28 -12.20 0.75
CA GLN A 26 -46.23 -12.60 1.78
C GLN A 26 -45.93 -11.86 3.10
N ILE A 27 -46.90 -11.09 3.59
CA ILE A 27 -46.80 -10.38 4.88
C ILE A 27 -47.93 -10.86 5.79
N LYS A 28 -47.58 -11.55 6.88
CA LYS A 28 -48.54 -12.08 7.87
C LYS A 28 -49.70 -12.86 7.22
N GLY A 29 -49.42 -13.66 6.20
CA GLY A 29 -50.41 -14.46 5.47
C GLY A 29 -51.07 -13.76 4.28
N TYR A 30 -50.97 -12.43 4.17
CA TYR A 30 -51.49 -11.69 3.03
C TYR A 30 -50.49 -11.67 1.87
N ARG A 31 -50.93 -12.08 0.69
CA ARG A 31 -50.15 -11.97 -0.55
C ARG A 31 -50.33 -10.57 -1.12
N ILE A 32 -49.25 -9.78 -1.12
CA ILE A 32 -49.25 -8.41 -1.62
C ILE A 32 -48.49 -8.41 -2.93
N ARG A 33 -49.17 -8.07 -4.03
CA ARG A 33 -48.52 -7.88 -5.33
C ARG A 33 -47.79 -6.55 -5.33
N LEU A 34 -46.50 -6.60 -5.67
CA LEU A 34 -45.60 -5.46 -5.79
C LEU A 34 -45.05 -5.46 -7.21
N PRO A 35 -45.74 -4.81 -8.18
CA PRO A 35 -45.26 -4.71 -9.55
C PRO A 35 -44.07 -3.75 -9.63
N LEU A 36 -42.92 -4.19 -9.12
CA LEU A 36 -41.67 -3.45 -9.09
C LEU A 36 -40.88 -3.72 -10.37
N ASP A 37 -40.41 -2.65 -11.01
CA ASP A 37 -39.43 -2.69 -12.07
C ASP A 37 -38.07 -2.34 -11.46
N VAL A 38 -37.30 -3.37 -11.08
CA VAL A 38 -36.07 -3.21 -10.31
C VAL A 38 -34.93 -4.03 -10.90
N TYR A 39 -33.74 -3.44 -10.91
CA TYR A 39 -32.50 -4.11 -11.25
C TYR A 39 -31.73 -4.47 -9.96
N VAL A 40 -31.47 -5.75 -9.75
CA VAL A 40 -30.79 -6.24 -8.54
C VAL A 40 -29.31 -6.45 -8.83
N VAL A 41 -28.46 -5.68 -8.16
CA VAL A 41 -27.01 -5.90 -8.10
C VAL A 41 -26.67 -6.45 -6.72
N SER A 42 -25.98 -7.59 -6.69
CA SER A 42 -25.60 -8.25 -5.45
C SER A 42 -24.13 -8.64 -5.44
N THR A 43 -23.52 -8.60 -4.26
CA THR A 43 -22.15 -9.08 -4.02
C THR A 43 -22.17 -10.37 -3.21
N ALA A 44 -21.15 -11.19 -3.36
CA ALA A 44 -20.96 -12.41 -2.59
C ALA A 44 -19.46 -12.69 -2.48
N ASN A 45 -18.99 -13.01 -1.27
CA ASN A 45 -17.62 -13.47 -1.05
C ASN A 45 -17.55 -15.00 -1.19
N PRO A 46 -16.74 -15.55 -2.11
CA PRO A 46 -16.74 -16.99 -2.36
C PRO A 46 -16.12 -17.87 -1.27
N GLU A 47 -15.38 -17.32 -0.31
CA GLU A 47 -14.75 -18.09 0.77
C GLU A 47 -15.73 -18.42 1.91
N ASP A 48 -16.81 -17.65 2.06
CA ASP A 48 -17.77 -17.79 3.17
C ASP A 48 -18.81 -18.92 2.99
N TYR A 49 -18.75 -19.65 1.87
CA TYR A 49 -19.68 -20.75 1.53
C TYR A 49 -19.60 -21.99 2.44
N THR A 50 -18.76 -21.99 3.47
CA THR A 50 -18.52 -23.16 4.32
C THR A 50 -19.33 -23.19 5.61
N ASN A 51 -19.74 -22.04 6.19
CA ASN A 51 -20.46 -22.06 7.47
C ASN A 51 -21.63 -21.07 7.61
N ARG A 52 -21.81 -20.09 6.71
CA ARG A 52 -22.98 -19.20 6.73
C ARG A 52 -23.46 -18.87 5.31
N GLY A 53 -24.60 -19.49 4.97
CA GLY A 53 -25.46 -19.06 3.86
C GLY A 53 -24.93 -19.29 2.46
N ARG A 54 -25.15 -20.48 1.91
CA ARG A 54 -25.11 -20.66 0.46
C ARG A 54 -26.27 -19.90 -0.16
N ILE A 55 -26.03 -19.23 -1.30
CA ILE A 55 -27.12 -18.67 -2.11
C ILE A 55 -27.97 -19.85 -2.59
N ILE A 56 -29.27 -19.84 -2.28
CA ILE A 56 -30.16 -20.91 -2.72
C ILE A 56 -30.16 -21.00 -4.25
N THR A 57 -30.10 -22.23 -4.79
CA THR A 57 -30.03 -22.46 -6.25
C THR A 57 -31.12 -21.71 -7.02
N PRO A 58 -32.41 -21.68 -6.59
CA PRO A 58 -33.45 -20.95 -7.31
C PRO A 58 -33.17 -19.45 -7.46
N LEU A 59 -32.59 -18.82 -6.44
CA LEU A 59 -32.25 -17.39 -6.47
C LEU A 59 -31.02 -17.16 -7.35
N LYS A 60 -30.01 -18.03 -7.26
CA LYS A 60 -28.79 -17.96 -8.07
C LYS A 60 -29.10 -18.00 -9.57
N ASP A 61 -30.04 -18.86 -9.97
CA ASP A 61 -30.43 -19.04 -11.38
C ASP A 61 -31.23 -17.86 -11.95
N ARG A 62 -31.61 -16.87 -11.11
CA ARG A 62 -32.29 -15.64 -11.54
C ARG A 62 -31.36 -14.46 -11.82
N TYR A 63 -30.06 -14.60 -11.55
CA TYR A 63 -29.09 -13.59 -11.97
C TYR A 63 -28.67 -13.84 -13.42
N GLY A 64 -28.94 -12.87 -14.30
CA GLY A 64 -28.60 -12.95 -15.72
C GLY A 64 -27.10 -12.79 -16.03
N ALA A 65 -26.30 -12.29 -15.08
CA ALA A 65 -24.86 -12.13 -15.23
C ALA A 65 -24.14 -12.37 -13.91
N HIS A 66 -22.94 -12.97 -13.99
CA HIS A 66 -22.03 -13.14 -12.86
C HIS A 66 -20.67 -12.53 -13.23
N ILE A 67 -20.28 -11.50 -12.49
CA ILE A 67 -18.99 -10.82 -12.64
C ILE A 67 -18.08 -11.30 -11.52
N ARG A 68 -16.97 -11.95 -11.87
CA ARG A 68 -15.92 -12.28 -10.91
C ARG A 68 -14.91 -11.14 -10.86
N THR A 69 -14.83 -10.48 -9.72
CA THR A 69 -13.85 -9.42 -9.47
C THR A 69 -12.49 -10.00 -9.12
N HIS A 70 -11.46 -9.17 -9.21
CA HIS A 70 -10.10 -9.50 -8.79
C HIS A 70 -9.41 -8.24 -8.29
N TYR A 71 -8.35 -8.42 -7.49
CA TYR A 71 -7.46 -7.31 -7.13
C TYR A 71 -6.66 -6.81 -8.35
N PRO A 72 -6.11 -5.59 -8.30
CA PRO A 72 -5.26 -5.05 -9.36
C PRO A 72 -4.13 -6.00 -9.73
N ARG A 73 -3.88 -6.12 -11.03
CA ARG A 73 -2.84 -7.03 -11.58
C ARG A 73 -1.52 -6.30 -11.81
N THR A 74 -1.57 -4.99 -12.00
CA THR A 74 -0.41 -4.14 -12.28
C THR A 74 -0.25 -3.11 -11.16
N ILE A 75 0.96 -2.56 -11.04
CA ILE A 75 1.24 -1.49 -10.07
C ILE A 75 0.54 -0.21 -10.51
N GLU A 76 0.43 0.01 -11.82
CA GLU A 76 -0.24 1.15 -12.42
C GLU A 76 -1.73 1.20 -12.05
N ASP A 77 -2.43 0.06 -12.13
CA ASP A 77 -3.83 -0.05 -11.71
C ASP A 77 -3.99 0.21 -10.20
N GLU A 78 -3.09 -0.33 -9.37
CA GLU A 78 -3.09 -0.10 -7.92
C GLU A 78 -2.93 1.40 -7.61
N LEU A 79 -1.97 2.05 -8.26
CA LEU A 79 -1.70 3.48 -8.07
C LEU A 79 -2.84 4.36 -8.56
N SER A 80 -3.53 4.00 -9.65
CA SER A 80 -4.68 4.77 -10.12
C SER A 80 -5.82 4.72 -9.11
N ILE A 81 -6.08 3.55 -8.51
CA ILE A 81 -7.09 3.40 -7.47
C ILE A 81 -6.69 4.16 -6.20
N VAL A 82 -5.42 4.07 -5.79
CA VAL A 82 -4.92 4.81 -4.61
C VAL A 82 -5.10 6.31 -4.79
N GLU A 83 -4.75 6.87 -5.95
CA GLU A 83 -4.92 8.31 -6.20
C GLU A 83 -6.39 8.73 -6.25
N GLN A 84 -7.27 7.86 -6.77
CA GLN A 84 -8.71 8.11 -6.85
C GLN A 84 -9.39 8.04 -5.47
N GLU A 85 -9.01 7.07 -4.63
CA GLU A 85 -9.77 6.70 -3.43
C GLU A 85 -9.17 7.23 -2.11
N ARG A 86 -7.91 7.71 -2.12
CA ARG A 86 -7.30 8.28 -0.91
C ARG A 86 -8.05 9.53 -0.45
N SER A 87 -8.05 9.72 0.87
CA SER A 87 -8.59 10.94 1.47
C SER A 87 -7.59 12.09 1.32
N PRO A 88 -8.00 13.25 0.78
CA PRO A 88 -7.15 14.43 0.73
C PRO A 88 -6.98 15.05 2.13
N PHE A 89 -5.82 15.62 2.43
CA PHE A 89 -5.55 16.28 3.72
C PHE A 89 -5.98 17.75 3.77
N GLY A 90 -6.97 18.14 2.96
CA GLY A 90 -7.47 19.52 2.89
C GLY A 90 -6.35 20.54 2.69
N ASN A 91 -6.21 21.48 3.63
CA ASN A 91 -5.30 22.63 3.50
C ASN A 91 -3.81 22.25 3.54
N ILE A 92 -3.45 21.13 4.16
CA ILE A 92 -2.05 20.70 4.31
C ILE A 92 -1.59 19.75 3.18
N GLU A 93 -2.48 19.39 2.24
CA GLU A 93 -2.15 18.56 1.08
C GLU A 93 -0.97 19.15 0.27
N SER A 94 -0.96 20.48 0.12
CA SER A 94 0.10 21.20 -0.61
C SER A 94 1.48 21.17 0.08
N MET A 95 1.55 20.75 1.35
CA MET A 95 2.81 20.59 2.08
C MET A 95 3.53 19.29 1.71
N VAL A 96 2.87 18.33 1.06
CA VAL A 96 3.47 17.04 0.73
C VAL A 96 3.52 16.81 -0.77
N THR A 97 4.66 16.36 -1.26
CA THR A 97 4.84 15.89 -2.62
C THR A 97 5.36 14.47 -2.55
N VAL A 98 4.61 13.50 -3.08
CA VAL A 98 4.97 12.08 -2.99
C VAL A 98 5.76 11.67 -4.23
N PRO A 99 7.06 11.35 -4.10
CA PRO A 99 7.86 10.92 -5.24
C PRO A 99 7.34 9.61 -5.83
N GLN A 100 7.51 9.43 -7.13
CA GLN A 100 6.98 8.27 -7.86
C GLN A 100 7.50 6.93 -7.31
N HIS A 101 8.79 6.83 -6.99
CA HIS A 101 9.37 5.62 -6.41
C HIS A 101 8.76 5.28 -5.04
N MET A 102 8.36 6.27 -4.24
CA MET A 102 7.68 6.02 -2.97
C MET A 102 6.26 5.49 -3.17
N LYS A 103 5.52 6.03 -4.16
CA LYS A 103 4.21 5.48 -4.55
C LYS A 103 4.35 4.01 -4.96
N GLU A 104 5.32 3.72 -5.80
CA GLU A 104 5.61 2.37 -6.29
C GLU A 104 6.03 1.41 -5.18
N ILE A 105 6.81 1.86 -4.18
CA ILE A 105 7.16 1.03 -3.01
C ILE A 105 5.90 0.62 -2.26
N ILE A 106 4.97 1.55 -1.99
CA ILE A 106 3.76 1.27 -1.22
C ILE A 106 2.84 0.30 -1.98
N ALA A 107 2.69 0.49 -3.29
CA ALA A 107 1.96 -0.44 -4.14
C ALA A 107 2.63 -1.83 -4.20
N GLU A 108 3.98 -1.87 -4.31
CA GLU A 108 4.75 -3.11 -4.35
C GLU A 108 4.63 -3.92 -3.06
N ILE A 109 4.59 -3.26 -1.89
CA ILE A 109 4.35 -3.94 -0.60
C ILE A 109 3.03 -4.72 -0.65
N THR A 110 1.97 -4.09 -1.17
CA THR A 110 0.63 -4.70 -1.27
C THR A 110 0.62 -5.83 -2.32
N ALA A 111 1.32 -5.63 -3.45
CA ALA A 111 1.46 -6.66 -4.48
C ALA A 111 2.25 -7.89 -3.99
N LEU A 112 3.29 -7.69 -3.17
CA LEU A 112 4.04 -8.76 -2.53
C LEU A 112 3.21 -9.47 -1.45
N ALA A 113 2.42 -8.71 -0.69
CA ALA A 113 1.53 -9.28 0.32
C ALA A 113 0.51 -10.28 -0.28
N ARG A 114 -0.04 -9.98 -1.46
CA ARG A 114 -0.94 -10.89 -2.23
C ARG A 114 -0.27 -12.19 -2.69
N LYS A 115 1.05 -12.30 -2.58
CA LYS A 115 1.85 -13.46 -3.00
C LYS A 115 2.59 -14.10 -1.83
N SER A 116 2.44 -13.55 -0.62
CA SER A 116 3.19 -13.98 0.56
C SER A 116 2.55 -15.22 1.17
N THR A 117 3.38 -16.22 1.48
CA THR A 117 2.95 -17.39 2.25
C THR A 117 2.72 -17.08 3.73
N ASP A 118 3.19 -15.93 4.20
CA ASP A 118 3.04 -15.50 5.60
C ASP A 118 1.69 -14.80 5.85
N ILE A 119 0.96 -14.48 4.78
CA ILE A 119 -0.32 -13.79 4.80
C ILE A 119 -1.43 -14.74 4.40
N ASN A 120 -2.52 -14.73 5.16
CA ASN A 120 -3.70 -15.52 4.91
C ASN A 120 -4.40 -15.06 3.63
N GLN A 121 -4.20 -15.82 2.56
CA GLN A 121 -4.74 -15.49 1.24
C GLN A 121 -6.26 -15.70 1.15
N ARG A 122 -6.88 -16.41 2.10
CA ARG A 122 -8.35 -16.59 2.15
C ARG A 122 -9.05 -15.29 2.54
N SER A 123 -8.46 -14.52 3.46
CA SER A 123 -8.92 -13.18 3.82
C SER A 123 -8.69 -12.17 2.69
N GLY A 124 -7.71 -12.46 1.81
CA GLY A 124 -7.31 -11.59 0.71
C GLY A 124 -6.56 -10.34 1.16
N VAL A 125 -6.01 -9.60 0.19
CA VAL A 125 -5.25 -8.36 0.44
C VAL A 125 -5.82 -7.23 -0.40
N SER A 126 -6.63 -6.40 0.25
CA SER A 126 -7.34 -5.28 -0.37
C SER A 126 -6.42 -4.13 -0.76
N VAL A 127 -6.82 -3.36 -1.78
CA VAL A 127 -6.23 -2.05 -2.13
C VAL A 127 -6.33 -1.04 -0.98
N ARG A 128 -7.22 -1.28 0.00
CA ARG A 128 -7.23 -0.48 1.24
C ARG A 128 -5.85 -0.44 1.90
N VAL A 129 -5.07 -1.52 1.85
CA VAL A 129 -3.71 -1.53 2.43
C VAL A 129 -2.83 -0.45 1.80
N SER A 130 -2.75 -0.38 0.47
CA SER A 130 -1.95 0.64 -0.23
C SER A 130 -2.50 2.05 -0.05
N ILE A 131 -3.83 2.23 0.01
CA ILE A 131 -4.48 3.53 0.30
C ILE A 131 -4.04 4.04 1.67
N PHE A 132 -4.29 3.26 2.73
CA PHE A 132 -3.98 3.68 4.10
C PHE A 132 -2.47 3.82 4.35
N ASN A 133 -1.65 2.98 3.72
CA ASN A 133 -0.19 3.10 3.81
C ASN A 133 0.29 4.40 3.14
N THR A 134 -0.30 4.79 2.01
CA THR A 134 -0.01 6.06 1.33
C THR A 134 -0.37 7.23 2.24
N GLU A 135 -1.59 7.25 2.78
CA GLU A 135 -2.04 8.29 3.71
C GLU A 135 -1.14 8.37 4.95
N THR A 136 -0.74 7.23 5.51
CA THR A 136 0.11 7.15 6.70
C THR A 136 1.50 7.71 6.44
N VAL A 137 2.12 7.33 5.31
CA VAL A 137 3.45 7.79 4.94
C VAL A 137 3.46 9.28 4.65
N MET A 138 2.44 9.79 3.95
CA MET A 138 2.27 11.22 3.73
C MET A 138 2.06 11.98 5.06
N SER A 139 1.20 11.46 5.95
CA SER A 139 0.97 12.04 7.27
C SER A 139 2.26 12.11 8.10
N ASN A 140 3.07 11.05 8.05
CA ASN A 140 4.35 11.01 8.76
C ASN A 140 5.36 12.01 8.18
N ALA A 141 5.41 12.15 6.85
CA ALA A 141 6.25 13.15 6.19
C ALA A 141 5.85 14.58 6.57
N ILE A 142 4.54 14.87 6.62
CA ILE A 142 4.03 16.18 7.07
C ILE A 142 4.38 16.42 8.54
N ARG A 143 4.13 15.43 9.41
CA ARG A 143 4.49 15.51 10.84
C ARG A 143 5.98 15.83 11.02
N ARG A 144 6.84 15.15 10.26
CA ARG A 144 8.28 15.37 10.26
C ARG A 144 8.64 16.79 9.81
N ALA A 145 8.03 17.28 8.73
CA ALA A 145 8.27 18.64 8.26
C ALA A 145 7.86 19.68 9.32
N ILE A 146 6.69 19.52 9.95
CA ILE A 146 6.25 20.41 11.04
C ILE A 146 7.25 20.39 12.21
N ALA A 147 7.72 19.21 12.62
CA ALA A 147 8.69 19.07 13.71
C ALA A 147 10.02 19.80 13.42
N HIS A 148 10.43 19.86 12.15
CA HIS A 148 11.63 20.56 11.70
C HIS A 148 11.38 22.01 11.21
N GLY A 149 10.14 22.51 11.31
CA GLY A 149 9.77 23.85 10.82
C GLY A 149 9.77 24.01 9.30
N GLU A 150 9.65 22.91 8.55
CA GLU A 150 9.65 22.87 7.08
C GLU A 150 8.25 23.13 6.51
N LYS A 151 8.17 23.88 5.41
CA LYS A 151 6.91 24.19 4.71
C LYS A 151 6.49 23.12 3.69
N ARG A 152 7.44 22.30 3.26
CA ARG A 152 7.29 21.27 2.23
C ARG A 152 7.92 19.98 2.74
N SER A 153 7.40 18.86 2.26
CA SER A 153 7.76 17.52 2.69
C SER A 153 7.62 16.56 1.54
N ALA A 154 8.40 15.49 1.61
CA ALA A 154 8.27 14.34 0.74
C ALA A 154 8.52 13.08 1.57
N PRO A 155 7.69 12.04 1.43
CA PRO A 155 7.98 10.71 1.95
C PRO A 155 9.38 10.22 1.60
N ARG A 156 10.08 9.63 2.57
CA ARG A 156 11.38 8.99 2.39
C ARG A 156 11.42 7.62 3.06
N ILE A 157 12.51 6.87 2.91
CA ILE A 157 12.63 5.50 3.47
C ILE A 157 12.43 5.52 4.99
N SER A 158 12.88 6.56 5.69
CA SER A 158 12.67 6.73 7.12
C SER A 158 11.20 6.83 7.55
N ASP A 159 10.28 7.10 6.62
CA ASP A 159 8.84 7.18 6.88
C ASP A 159 8.14 5.81 6.72
N LEU A 160 8.75 4.85 6.01
CA LEU A 160 8.15 3.53 5.75
C LEU A 160 7.78 2.76 7.02
N PRO A 161 8.56 2.78 8.13
CA PRO A 161 8.16 2.09 9.35
C PRO A 161 6.79 2.52 9.91
N ALA A 162 6.30 3.71 9.56
CA ALA A 162 4.99 4.19 10.01
C ALA A 162 3.82 3.35 9.45
N ILE A 163 3.99 2.68 8.30
CA ILE A 163 2.92 1.87 7.68
C ILE A 163 2.53 0.67 8.53
N LEU A 164 3.37 0.26 9.49
CA LEU A 164 3.05 -0.84 10.39
C LEU A 164 1.69 -0.61 11.06
N ALA A 165 1.45 0.60 11.56
CA ALA A 165 0.21 0.94 12.25
C ALA A 165 -1.03 0.86 11.35
N SER A 166 -0.90 1.19 10.06
CA SER A 166 -2.01 1.12 9.10
C SER A 166 -2.16 -0.23 8.42
N SER A 167 -1.12 -1.07 8.45
CA SER A 167 -1.12 -2.43 7.88
C SER A 167 -1.65 -3.47 8.87
N ILE A 168 -1.42 -3.31 10.17
CA ILE A 168 -1.96 -4.19 11.22
C ILE A 168 -3.49 -4.22 11.15
N GLY A 169 -4.06 -5.43 11.19
CA GLY A 169 -5.51 -5.67 11.09
C GLY A 169 -6.10 -5.47 9.69
N LYS A 170 -5.30 -5.10 8.69
CA LYS A 170 -5.68 -5.14 7.26
C LYS A 170 -5.00 -6.27 6.51
N LEU A 171 -3.87 -6.72 7.03
CA LEU A 171 -3.19 -7.94 6.63
C LEU A 171 -3.42 -8.98 7.71
N GLU A 172 -4.17 -10.02 7.36
CA GLU A 172 -4.33 -11.20 8.21
C GLU A 172 -3.15 -12.13 7.97
N LEU A 173 -2.44 -12.51 9.02
CA LEU A 173 -1.33 -13.47 8.90
C LEU A 173 -1.84 -14.90 8.86
N GLU A 174 -1.02 -15.80 8.33
CA GLU A 174 -1.21 -17.23 8.55
C GLU A 174 -1.06 -17.57 10.04
N ALA A 175 -1.78 -18.59 10.51
CA ALA A 175 -1.85 -18.94 11.93
C ALA A 175 -0.48 -19.22 12.57
N MET A 176 0.50 -19.69 11.78
CA MET A 176 1.86 -19.96 12.26
C MET A 176 2.72 -18.69 12.45
N GLU A 177 2.28 -17.57 11.89
CA GLU A 177 2.98 -16.28 11.93
C GLU A 177 2.27 -15.24 12.82
N GLU A 178 1.18 -15.60 13.51
CA GLU A 178 0.49 -14.71 14.46
C GLU A 178 1.46 -14.07 15.47
N GLY A 179 1.35 -12.74 15.66
CA GLY A 179 2.24 -11.97 16.54
C GLY A 179 3.58 -11.58 15.90
N ARG A 180 3.84 -11.94 14.64
CA ARG A 180 5.04 -11.55 13.88
C ARG A 180 4.75 -10.51 12.79
N GLU A 181 3.62 -9.83 12.86
CA GLU A 181 3.20 -8.78 11.92
C GLU A 181 4.31 -7.74 11.66
N PRO A 182 4.98 -7.20 12.71
CA PRO A 182 6.04 -6.21 12.49
C PRO A 182 7.17 -6.75 11.61
N ARG A 183 7.57 -8.01 11.82
CA ARG A 183 8.64 -8.64 11.08
C ARG A 183 8.23 -8.92 9.63
N VAL A 184 7.05 -9.50 9.43
CA VAL A 184 6.54 -9.83 8.08
C VAL A 184 6.40 -8.54 7.24
N ILE A 185 5.84 -7.49 7.82
CA ILE A 185 5.68 -6.19 7.15
C ILE A 185 7.05 -5.56 6.84
N GLU A 186 8.02 -5.65 7.76
CA GLU A 186 9.38 -5.17 7.51
C GLU A 186 10.06 -5.94 6.37
N GLU A 187 9.91 -7.26 6.32
CA GLU A 187 10.47 -8.10 5.25
C GLU A 187 9.84 -7.78 3.88
N LEU A 188 8.51 -7.60 3.84
CA LEU A 188 7.80 -7.15 2.63
C LEU A 188 8.26 -5.76 2.19
N THR A 189 8.47 -4.85 3.14
CA THR A 189 8.97 -3.50 2.87
C THR A 189 10.37 -3.54 2.25
N LYS A 190 11.29 -4.33 2.82
CA LYS A 190 12.65 -4.50 2.26
C LYS A 190 12.61 -5.09 0.85
N LYS A 191 11.82 -6.14 0.62
CA LYS A 191 11.63 -6.74 -0.71
C LYS A 191 11.06 -5.72 -1.71
N ALA A 192 10.09 -4.92 -1.30
CA ALA A 192 9.51 -3.87 -2.13
C ALA A 192 10.55 -2.81 -2.53
N VAL A 193 11.35 -2.33 -1.57
CA VAL A 193 12.43 -1.38 -1.85
C VAL A 193 13.43 -1.96 -2.84
N VAL A 194 13.84 -3.22 -2.69
CA VAL A 194 14.75 -3.90 -3.65
C VAL A 194 14.13 -4.00 -5.04
N ASN A 195 12.86 -4.42 -5.14
CA ASN A 195 12.18 -4.56 -6.43
C ASN A 195 12.04 -3.22 -7.14
N VAL A 196 11.63 -2.17 -6.42
CA VAL A 196 11.50 -0.83 -7.00
C VAL A 196 12.88 -0.29 -7.35
N PHE A 197 13.89 -0.45 -6.51
CA PHE A 197 15.27 -0.06 -6.82
C PHE A 197 15.75 -0.70 -8.11
N GLY A 198 15.52 -2.01 -8.31
CA GLY A 198 15.88 -2.74 -9.52
C GLY A 198 15.16 -2.28 -10.80
N ARG A 199 14.01 -1.58 -10.70
CA ARG A 199 13.34 -0.95 -11.85
C ARG A 199 14.08 0.30 -12.31
N TYR A 200 14.67 1.04 -11.38
CA TYR A 200 15.38 2.28 -11.67
C TYR A 200 16.87 2.11 -11.86
N PHE A 201 17.51 1.15 -11.19
CA PHE A 201 18.97 1.13 -11.10
C PHE A 201 19.52 -0.29 -11.05
N ASN A 202 20.78 -0.42 -11.47
CA ASN A 202 21.63 -1.52 -11.06
C ASN A 202 22.52 -1.06 -9.89
N ALA A 203 22.78 -1.93 -8.92
CA ALA A 203 23.69 -1.59 -7.81
C ALA A 203 25.11 -1.22 -8.29
N ARG A 204 25.53 -1.69 -9.48
CA ARG A 204 26.81 -1.34 -10.12
C ARG A 204 26.85 0.08 -10.70
N ASP A 205 25.70 0.70 -10.94
CA ASP A 205 25.62 2.09 -11.42
C ASP A 205 26.25 3.07 -10.40
N PHE A 206 26.41 2.64 -9.15
CA PHE A 206 26.91 3.41 -8.03
C PHE A 206 28.30 2.97 -7.54
N ASP A 207 29.09 2.27 -8.36
CA ASP A 207 30.43 1.81 -7.95
C ASP A 207 31.34 2.98 -7.52
N SER A 208 31.26 4.13 -8.18
CA SER A 208 32.00 5.35 -7.79
C SER A 208 31.53 5.93 -6.45
N THR A 209 30.24 5.82 -6.14
CA THR A 209 29.68 6.17 -4.85
C THR A 209 30.18 5.21 -3.77
N VAL A 210 30.16 3.90 -4.03
CA VAL A 210 30.62 2.87 -3.08
C VAL A 210 32.11 3.05 -2.76
N GLN A 211 32.96 3.35 -3.75
CA GLN A 211 34.39 3.63 -3.53
C GLN A 211 34.65 4.79 -2.56
N LYS A 212 33.77 5.80 -2.52
CA LYS A 212 33.88 6.89 -1.54
C LYS A 212 33.52 6.44 -0.12
N PHE A 213 32.53 5.57 0.03
CA PHE A 213 32.23 4.95 1.32
C PHE A 213 33.40 4.06 1.79
N GLU A 214 34.04 3.32 0.88
CA GLU A 214 35.26 2.55 1.17
C GLU A 214 36.43 3.46 1.59
N ALA A 215 36.51 4.67 1.05
CA ALA A 215 37.47 5.71 1.44
C ALA A 215 37.13 6.43 2.76
N GLY A 216 36.05 6.03 3.45
CA GLY A 216 35.68 6.54 4.77
C GLY A 216 34.52 7.54 4.81
N THR A 217 33.81 7.79 3.69
CA THR A 217 32.57 8.58 3.72
C THR A 217 31.53 7.90 4.61
N VAL A 218 30.86 8.69 5.45
CA VAL A 218 29.75 8.23 6.28
C VAL A 218 28.57 9.18 6.07
N VAL A 219 27.40 8.62 5.78
CA VAL A 219 26.18 9.42 5.57
C VAL A 219 25.14 9.05 6.60
N GLU A 220 24.69 10.06 7.34
CA GLU A 220 23.53 9.95 8.23
C GLU A 220 22.26 10.44 7.50
N THR A 221 21.20 9.64 7.60
CA THR A 221 19.82 9.92 7.17
C THR A 221 18.85 9.58 8.32
N GLY A 222 17.53 9.71 8.13
CA GLY A 222 16.53 9.32 9.13
C GLY A 222 15.67 10.47 9.62
N SER A 223 14.63 10.19 10.42
CA SER A 223 13.55 11.14 10.77
C SER A 223 14.04 12.43 11.42
N GLU A 224 15.15 12.36 12.12
CA GLU A 224 15.74 13.48 12.88
C GLU A 224 16.57 14.44 12.04
N ILE A 225 16.73 14.18 10.73
CA ILE A 225 17.53 15.02 9.84
C ILE A 225 16.62 15.89 8.95
N PRO A 226 16.70 17.23 9.06
CA PRO A 226 16.01 18.17 8.19
C PRO A 226 16.34 17.93 6.71
N SER A 227 15.36 18.15 5.84
CA SER A 227 15.48 18.00 4.39
C SER A 227 16.56 18.94 3.81
N ALA A 228 16.74 20.13 4.40
CA ALA A 228 17.78 21.10 4.02
C ALA A 228 19.23 20.58 4.15
N GLU A 229 19.47 19.53 4.95
CA GLU A 229 20.80 18.94 5.12
C GLU A 229 21.17 17.89 4.06
N TYR A 230 20.21 17.46 3.25
CA TYR A 230 20.44 16.42 2.24
C TYR A 230 21.17 16.89 0.97
N PRO A 231 20.90 18.10 0.40
CA PRO A 231 21.61 18.56 -0.78
C PRO A 231 23.15 18.61 -0.62
N PRO A 232 23.72 19.08 0.51
CA PRO A 232 25.16 18.99 0.76
C PRO A 232 25.67 17.54 0.79
N LYS A 233 24.97 16.63 1.47
CA LYS A 233 25.34 15.20 1.55
C LYS A 233 25.37 14.55 0.16
N ILE A 234 24.42 14.88 -0.71
CA ILE A 234 24.40 14.38 -2.10
C ILE A 234 25.64 14.84 -2.88
N LYS A 235 26.08 16.09 -2.69
CA LYS A 235 27.30 16.60 -3.33
C LYS A 235 28.56 15.90 -2.82
N GLU A 236 28.64 15.65 -1.51
CA GLU A 236 29.75 14.93 -0.87
C GLU A 236 29.87 13.50 -1.43
N VAL A 237 28.76 12.75 -1.41
CA VAL A 237 28.71 11.39 -1.94
C VAL A 237 29.02 11.37 -3.42
N GLY A 238 28.52 12.33 -4.21
CA GLY A 238 28.77 12.41 -5.65
C GLY A 238 28.30 11.18 -6.44
N GLY A 239 28.26 11.28 -7.77
CA GLY A 239 27.73 10.20 -8.63
C GLY A 239 26.21 10.02 -8.57
N LEU A 240 25.50 10.80 -7.75
CA LEU A 240 24.05 10.66 -7.53
C LEU A 240 23.19 11.58 -8.42
N SER A 241 23.77 12.57 -9.10
CA SER A 241 22.99 13.55 -9.88
C SER A 241 22.13 12.90 -10.96
N ASN A 242 22.70 11.96 -11.72
CA ASN A 242 21.96 11.22 -12.75
C ASN A 242 20.84 10.36 -12.14
N ALA A 243 21.05 9.82 -10.95
CA ALA A 243 20.05 9.02 -10.25
C ALA A 243 18.86 9.87 -9.79
N VAL A 244 19.12 11.06 -9.24
CA VAL A 244 18.07 12.02 -8.87
C VAL A 244 17.24 12.44 -10.10
N THR A 245 17.90 12.68 -11.24
CA THR A 245 17.20 12.96 -12.50
C THR A 245 16.36 11.78 -12.99
N ARG A 246 16.86 10.55 -12.88
CA ARG A 246 16.13 9.33 -13.29
C ARG A 246 14.88 9.09 -12.44
N LEU A 247 14.91 9.48 -11.17
CA LEU A 247 13.74 9.47 -10.27
C LEU A 247 12.75 10.61 -10.54
N LYS A 248 13.06 11.51 -11.50
CA LYS A 248 12.27 12.69 -11.86
C LYS A 248 12.02 13.63 -10.68
N CYS A 249 12.95 13.69 -9.73
CA CYS A 249 12.90 14.67 -8.65
C CYS A 249 13.26 16.07 -9.20
N SER A 250 12.48 17.08 -8.81
CA SER A 250 12.64 18.51 -9.15
C SER A 250 13.91 19.14 -8.58
N GLY A 251 14.55 18.50 -7.61
CA GLY A 251 15.73 19.00 -6.91
C GLY A 251 15.41 19.82 -5.66
N SER A 252 14.16 19.86 -5.22
CA SER A 252 13.83 20.42 -3.91
C SER A 252 14.48 19.60 -2.78
N PRO A 253 14.82 20.21 -1.62
CA PRO A 253 15.50 19.50 -0.53
C PRO A 253 14.76 18.25 -0.05
N GLU A 254 13.43 18.29 0.02
CA GLU A 254 12.59 17.19 0.45
C GLU A 254 12.60 16.01 -0.54
N GLU A 255 12.55 16.27 -1.85
CA GLU A 255 12.63 15.22 -2.86
C GLU A 255 14.06 14.65 -2.97
N MET A 256 15.07 15.51 -2.86
CA MET A 256 16.47 15.09 -2.76
C MET A 256 16.69 14.18 -1.55
N ALA A 257 16.06 14.49 -0.41
CA ALA A 257 16.13 13.63 0.77
C ALA A 257 15.52 12.25 0.52
N SER A 258 14.34 12.21 -0.12
CA SER A 258 13.69 10.95 -0.52
C SER A 258 14.56 10.12 -1.47
N ALA A 259 15.15 10.76 -2.48
CA ALA A 259 16.00 10.11 -3.47
C ALA A 259 17.28 9.54 -2.83
N LEU A 260 17.97 10.32 -1.98
CA LEU A 260 19.20 9.86 -1.33
C LEU A 260 18.93 8.64 -0.45
N GLU A 261 17.89 8.70 0.39
CA GLU A 261 17.56 7.56 1.26
C GLU A 261 17.20 6.32 0.46
N PHE A 262 16.44 6.46 -0.62
CA PHE A 262 16.08 5.34 -1.48
C PHE A 262 17.30 4.68 -2.12
N ILE A 263 18.25 5.48 -2.61
CA ILE A 263 19.47 4.95 -3.22
C ILE A 263 20.35 4.25 -2.18
N LEU A 264 20.57 4.87 -1.02
CA LEU A 264 21.40 4.28 0.04
C LEU A 264 20.78 3.00 0.60
N GLU A 265 19.47 2.97 0.79
CA GLU A 265 18.76 1.77 1.21
C GLU A 265 18.84 0.67 0.16
N GLY A 266 18.66 1.02 -1.12
CA GLY A 266 18.82 0.08 -2.23
C GLY A 266 20.22 -0.54 -2.28
N LEU A 267 21.26 0.27 -2.10
CA LEU A 267 22.65 -0.22 -2.02
C LEU A 267 22.88 -1.10 -0.79
N HIS A 268 22.32 -0.73 0.36
CA HIS A 268 22.41 -1.53 1.57
C HIS A 268 21.75 -2.91 1.39
N LEU A 269 20.52 -2.96 0.87
CA LEU A 269 19.78 -4.20 0.65
C LEU A 269 20.40 -5.08 -0.45
N ASN A 270 21.15 -4.48 -1.39
CA ASN A 270 22.01 -5.18 -2.34
C ASN A 270 23.40 -5.52 -1.79
N ARG A 271 23.62 -5.38 -0.48
CA ARG A 271 24.88 -5.71 0.23
C ARG A 271 26.10 -4.93 -0.28
N ARG A 272 25.89 -3.73 -0.81
CA ARG A 272 26.96 -2.81 -1.23
C ARG A 272 27.39 -1.85 -0.13
N LEU A 273 26.50 -1.59 0.84
CA LEU A 273 26.75 -0.73 1.99
C LEU A 273 26.24 -1.38 3.27
N ASN A 274 26.87 -1.07 4.39
CA ASN A 274 26.37 -1.35 5.72
C ASN A 274 25.47 -0.22 6.22
N ARG A 275 24.48 -0.56 7.05
CA ARG A 275 23.57 0.40 7.66
C ARG A 275 23.37 0.07 9.13
N ASP A 276 23.69 1.03 9.98
CA ASP A 276 23.42 0.96 11.42
C ASP A 276 22.21 1.87 11.76
N LYS A 277 21.34 1.41 12.67
CA LYS A 277 20.20 2.19 13.16
C LYS A 277 20.53 2.72 14.56
N VAL A 278 20.50 4.03 14.74
CA VAL A 278 20.78 4.70 16.02
C VAL A 278 19.74 5.79 16.24
N GLU A 279 18.88 5.66 17.25
CA GLU A 279 17.95 6.71 17.72
C GLU A 279 17.20 7.48 16.58
N GLY A 280 16.52 6.76 15.68
CA GLY A 280 15.76 7.39 14.58
C GLY A 280 16.61 7.84 13.38
N ARG A 281 17.93 7.66 13.46
CA ARG A 281 18.89 7.86 12.37
C ARG A 281 19.35 6.54 11.78
N TYR A 282 19.70 6.61 10.50
CA TYR A 282 20.37 5.55 9.77
C TYR A 282 21.75 6.04 9.36
N ARG A 283 22.79 5.30 9.73
CA ARG A 283 24.17 5.60 9.37
C ARG A 283 24.64 4.60 8.32
N TYR A 284 24.97 5.09 7.14
CA TYR A 284 25.50 4.29 6.04
C TYR A 284 27.02 4.40 5.98
N ARG A 285 27.68 3.26 5.79
CA ARG A 285 29.14 3.12 5.68
C ARG A 285 29.51 1.90 4.83
N SER A 286 30.78 1.78 4.43
CA SER A 286 31.29 0.56 3.81
C SER A 286 31.30 -0.63 4.77
#